data_AF-A0A8J2K1S7-F1
#
_entry.id   AF-A0A8J2K1S7-F1
#
_cell.length_a   1.000
_cell.length_b   1.000
_cell.length_c   1.000
_cell.angle_alpha   90.00
_cell.angle_beta   90.00
_cell.angle_gamma   90.00
#
_symmetry.space_group_name_H-M   'P 1'
#
loop_
_entity.id
_entity.type
_entity.pdbx_description
1 polymer ?
#
loop_
_entity_poly.entity_id
_entity_poly.type
_entity_poly.pdbx_seq_one_letter_code
_entity_poly.pdbx_strand_id
1 'polypeptide(L)' 'MSRFAKIEAGAPIEAIALIKAFNEDTFPQKGNLSVGAYRTVESKPW' A
#
# COMPACT_ATOMS: atom_id res chain seq x y z
N MET A 1 -3.76 -33.06 3.60
CA MET A 1 -4.49 -31.84 3.99
C MET A 1 -3.50 -30.80 4.47
N SER A 2 -3.50 -29.59 3.89
CA SER A 2 -2.61 -28.51 4.30
C SER A 2 -3.05 -27.93 5.65
N ARG A 3 -2.08 -27.56 6.50
CA ARG A 3 -2.34 -26.87 7.78
C ARG A 3 -3.09 -25.54 7.61
N PHE A 4 -3.05 -24.94 6.43
CA PHE A 4 -3.64 -23.62 6.15
C PHE A 4 -4.95 -23.67 5.35
N ALA A 5 -5.52 -24.86 5.13
CA ALA A 5 -6.68 -25.06 4.25
C ALA A 5 -7.97 -24.33 4.69
N LYS A 6 -8.00 -23.77 5.90
CA LYS A 6 -9.16 -23.06 6.49
C LYS A 6 -8.85 -21.62 6.90
N ILE A 7 -7.71 -21.08 6.49
CA ILE A 7 -7.38 -19.68 6.80
C ILE A 7 -8.11 -18.78 5.81
N GLU A 8 -8.95 -17.89 6.35
CA GLU A 8 -9.64 -16.86 5.58
C GLU A 8 -8.79 -15.60 5.48
N ALA A 9 -8.99 -14.84 4.40
CA ALA A 9 -8.36 -13.53 4.26
C ALA A 9 -8.97 -12.55 5.26
N GLY A 10 -8.13 -11.76 5.92
CA GLY A 10 -8.59 -10.66 6.77
C GLY A 10 -9.33 -9.59 5.96
N ALA A 11 -10.08 -8.74 6.67
CA ALA A 11 -10.76 -7.62 6.05
C ALA A 11 -9.75 -6.71 5.31
N PRO A 12 -10.10 -6.18 4.13
CA PRO A 12 -9.25 -5.26 3.40
C PRO A 12 -8.99 -3.99 4.21
N ILE A 13 -7.78 -3.47 4.11
CA ILE A 13 -7.41 -2.18 4.69
C ILE A 13 -7.37 -1.18 3.54
N GLU A 14 -8.25 -0.18 3.58
CA GLU A 14 -8.41 0.82 2.51
C GLU A 14 -7.10 1.54 2.17
N ALA A 15 -6.28 1.84 3.18
CA ALA A 15 -4.95 2.44 2.96
C ALA A 15 -4.03 1.57 2.09
N ILE A 16 -4.15 0.23 2.16
CA ILE A 16 -3.36 -0.69 1.33
C ILE A 16 -3.83 -0.64 -0.13
N ALA A 17 -5.15 -0.52 -0.37
CA ALA A 17 -5.68 -0.35 -1.72
C ALA A 17 -5.18 0.95 -2.36
N LEU A 18 -5.14 2.04 -1.60
CA LEU A 18 -4.61 3.32 -2.07
C LEU A 18 -3.10 3.28 -2.34
N ILE A 19 -2.31 2.58 -1.52
CA ILE A 19 -0.88 2.36 -1.79
C ILE A 19 -0.69 1.57 -3.09
N LYS A 20 -1.49 0.52 -3.32
CA LYS A 20 -1.43 -0.28 -4.54
C LYS A 20 -1.74 0.58 -5.76
N ALA A 21 -2.84 1.32 -5.73
CA ALA A 21 -3.22 2.23 -6.82
C ALA A 21 -2.14 3.28 -7.08
N PHE A 22 -1.56 3.86 -6.02
CA PHE A 22 -0.42 4.78 -6.14
C PHE A 22 0.78 4.12 -6.81
N ASN A 23 1.11 2.86 -6.49
CA ASN A 23 2.25 2.16 -7.08
C ASN A 23 2.03 1.82 -8.57
N GLU A 24 0.80 1.48 -8.95
CA GLU A 24 0.41 1.10 -10.31
C GLU A 24 0.25 2.31 -11.26
N ASP A 25 0.04 3.51 -10.73
CA ASP A 25 -0.09 4.75 -11.51
C ASP A 25 1.23 5.09 -12.26
N THR A 26 1.14 5.39 -13.55
CA THR A 26 2.32 5.73 -14.38
C THR A 26 2.58 7.24 -14.46
N PHE A 27 1.74 8.08 -13.85
CA PHE A 27 1.93 9.52 -13.85
C PHE A 27 3.21 9.92 -13.07
N PRO A 28 4.18 10.60 -13.70
CA PRO A 28 5.50 10.83 -13.09
C PRO A 28 5.50 11.83 -11.93
N GLN A 29 4.44 12.63 -11.77
CA GLN A 29 4.32 13.65 -10.71
C GLN A 29 3.22 13.29 -9.70
N LYS A 30 2.97 12.00 -9.48
CA LYS A 30 2.00 11.50 -8.50
C LYS A 30 2.51 11.72 -7.07
N GLY A 31 1.60 12.11 -6.17
CA GLY A 31 1.86 12.23 -4.73
C GLY A 31 1.08 11.18 -3.94
N ASN A 32 1.68 10.59 -2.91
CA ASN A 32 1.02 9.63 -2.03
C ASN A 32 0.64 10.29 -0.71
N LEU A 33 -0.65 10.56 -0.50
CA LEU A 33 -1.20 11.12 0.75
C LEU A 33 -2.00 10.07 1.56
N SER A 34 -1.94 8.80 1.16
CA SER A 34 -2.78 7.74 1.75
C SER A 34 -2.18 7.14 3.02
N VAL A 35 -0.90 7.40 3.30
CA VAL A 35 -0.17 6.83 4.44
C VAL A 35 0.47 7.93 5.25
N GLY A 36 0.26 7.91 6.57
CA GLY A 36 0.96 8.75 7.53
C GLY A 36 2.42 8.33 7.78
N ALA A 37 3.13 7.95 6.72
CA ALA A 37 4.55 7.59 6.79
C ALA A 37 5.40 8.82 6.47
N TYR A 38 6.37 9.12 7.34
CA TYR A 38 7.33 10.19 7.08
C TYR A 38 8.11 9.90 5.80
N ARG A 39 8.29 10.95 5.00
CA ARG A 39 9.14 10.92 3.81
C ARG A 39 10.12 12.07 3.85
N THR A 40 11.28 11.82 3.27
CA THR A 40 12.27 12.84 2.93
C THR A 40 11.72 13.78 1.85
N VAL A 41 12.41 14.90 1.62
CA VAL A 41 12.11 15.82 0.49
C VAL A 41 12.21 15.14 -0.88
N GLU A 42 12.98 14.05 -0.98
CA GLU A 42 13.10 13.22 -2.18
C GLU A 42 11.99 12.15 -2.28
N SER A 43 10.97 12.23 -1.43
CA SER A 43 9.88 11.25 -1.33
C SER A 43 10.33 9.82 -0.99
N LYS A 44 11.54 9.65 -0.42
CA LYS A 44 12.02 8.36 0.10
C LYS A 44 11.58 8.15 1.55
N PRO A 45 11.34 6.91 2.00
CA PRO A 45 11.22 6.59 3.42
C PRO A 45 12.43 7.11 4.20
N TRP A 46 12.22 7.52 5.45
CA TRP A 46 13.31 7.81 6.38
C TRP A 46 13.89 6.50 6.95
#